data_AF-K2ADG1-F1
#
_entry.id   AF-K2ADG1-F1
#
_cell.length_a   1.000
_cell.length_b   1.000
_cell.length_c   1.000
_cell.angle_alpha   90.00
_cell.angle_beta   90.00
_cell.angle_gamma   90.00
#
_symmetry.space_group_name_H-M   'P 1'
#
loop_
_entity.id
_entity.type
_entity.pdbx_description
1 polymer ?
#
loop_
_entity_poly.entity_id
_entity_poly.type
_entity_poly.pdbx_seq_one_letter_code
_entity_poly.pdbx_strand_id
1 'polypeptide(L)' 'MAEIINLRAARKAKEKAETRAQADANAVKFGRRKGDKALEAARLAQEKRALDGHERE' A
#
# COMPACT_ATOMS: atom_id res chain seq x y z
N MET A 1 -38.34 -16.86 6.34
CA MET A 1 -37.75 -15.77 7.15
C MET A 1 -36.82 -15.01 6.22
N ALA A 2 -37.10 -13.73 5.93
CA ALA A 2 -36.28 -12.98 4.98
C ALA A 2 -35.01 -12.47 5.69
N GLU A 3 -33.84 -12.71 5.10
CA GLU A 3 -32.57 -12.20 5.60
C GLU A 3 -32.48 -10.70 5.28
N ILE A 4 -32.57 -9.85 6.30
CA ILE A 4 -32.53 -8.40 6.13
C ILE A 4 -31.05 -8.00 6.00
N ILE A 5 -30.56 -7.95 4.76
CA ILE A 5 -29.19 -7.51 4.47
C ILE A 5 -29.10 -6.00 4.29
N ASN A 6 -28.05 -5.40 4.88
CA ASN A 6 -27.77 -3.99 4.70
C ASN A 6 -27.08 -3.75 3.35
N LEU A 7 -27.84 -3.27 2.37
CA LEU A 7 -27.34 -2.99 1.02
C LEU A 7 -26.21 -1.95 0.99
N ARG A 8 -26.14 -1.02 1.95
CA ARG A 8 -25.03 -0.05 2.03
C ARG A 8 -23.72 -0.74 2.40
N ALA A 9 -23.77 -1.66 3.37
CA ALA A 9 -22.59 -2.45 3.76
C ALA A 9 -22.12 -3.33 2.60
N ALA A 10 -23.05 -3.97 1.88
CA ALA A 10 -22.74 -4.80 0.71
C ALA A 10 -22.06 -4.00 -0.42
N ARG A 11 -22.57 -2.80 -0.74
CA ARG A 11 -21.93 -1.91 -1.74
C ARG A 11 -20.53 -1.50 -1.31
N LYS A 12 -20.36 -1.09 -0.05
CA LYS A 12 -19.05 -0.71 0.51
C LYS A 12 -18.05 -1.87 0.47
N ALA A 13 -18.50 -3.09 0.73
CA ALA A 13 -17.67 -4.28 0.61
C ALA A 13 -17.23 -4.52 -0.84
N LYS A 14 -18.14 -4.35 -1.80
CA LYS A 14 -17.86 -4.46 -3.24
C LYS A 14 -16.83 -3.42 -3.69
N GLU A 15 -17.01 -2.14 -3.34
CA GLU A 15 -16.06 -1.06 -3.67
C GLU A 15 -14.67 -1.33 -3.07
N LYS A 16 -14.61 -1.82 -1.82
CA LYS A 16 -13.34 -2.23 -1.19
C LYS A 16 -12.67 -3.40 -1.91
N ALA A 17 -13.45 -4.36 -2.39
CA ALA A 17 -12.91 -5.49 -3.15
C ALA A 17 -12.36 -5.05 -4.52
N GLU A 18 -13.08 -4.19 -5.23
CA GLU A 18 -12.65 -3.65 -6.54
C GLU A 18 -11.35 -2.83 -6.42
N THR A 19 -11.28 -1.95 -5.43
CA THR A 19 -10.06 -1.16 -5.15
C THR A 19 -8.87 -2.04 -4.79
N ARG A 20 -9.06 -3.13 -4.03
CA ARG A 20 -8.00 -4.10 -3.74
C ARG A 20 -7.54 -4.84 -5.00
N ALA A 21 -8.47 -5.32 -5.82
CA ALA A 21 -8.16 -5.99 -7.08
C ALA A 21 -7.38 -5.09 -8.05
N GLN A 22 -7.74 -3.80 -8.14
CA GLN A 22 -6.98 -2.82 -8.91
C GLN A 22 -5.57 -2.60 -8.34
N ALA A 23 -5.42 -2.55 -7.02
CA ALA A 23 -4.11 -2.42 -6.38
C ALA A 23 -3.21 -3.65 -6.59
N ASP A 24 -3.79 -4.84 -6.66
CA ASP A 24 -3.08 -6.08 -6.99
C ASP A 24 -2.69 -6.10 -8.48
N ALA A 25 -3.61 -5.74 -9.39
CA ALA A 25 -3.31 -5.60 -10.82
C ALA A 25 -2.21 -4.57 -11.10
N ASN A 26 -2.21 -3.44 -10.39
CA ASN A 26 -1.17 -2.41 -10.50
C ASN A 26 0.17 -2.89 -9.91
N ALA A 27 0.16 -3.69 -8.85
CA ALA A 27 1.39 -4.28 -8.32
C ALA A 27 2.03 -5.23 -9.33
N VAL A 28 1.24 -6.05 -10.03
CA VAL A 28 1.72 -6.93 -11.10
C VAL A 28 2.21 -6.13 -12.31
N LYS A 29 1.43 -5.14 -12.78
CA LYS A 29 1.76 -4.35 -13.98
C LYS A 29 2.98 -3.46 -13.81
N PHE A 30 3.13 -2.82 -12.64
CA PHE A 30 4.17 -1.82 -12.40
C PHE A 30 5.30 -2.33 -11.49
N GLY A 31 5.24 -3.58 -11.04
CA GLY A 31 6.25 -4.28 -10.26
C GLY A 31 6.42 -3.81 -8.80
N ARG A 32 6.06 -2.56 -8.48
CA ARG A 32 6.15 -1.99 -7.12
C ARG A 32 5.03 -0.99 -6.87
N ARG A 33 4.40 -1.05 -5.69
CA ARG A 33 3.39 -0.04 -5.30
C ARG A 33 4.08 1.27 -4.94
N LYS A 34 3.35 2.38 -5.05
CA LYS A 34 3.84 3.71 -4.66
C LYS A 34 4.27 3.75 -3.19
N GLY A 35 3.53 3.07 -2.31
CA GLY A 35 3.85 2.94 -0.89
C GLY A 35 5.17 2.20 -0.66
N ASP A 36 5.40 1.09 -1.37
CA ASP A 36 6.65 0.32 -1.26
C ASP A 36 7.85 1.14 -1.73
N LYS A 37 7.71 1.89 -2.84
CA LYS A 37 8.76 2.82 -3.30
C LYS A 37 9.07 3.90 -2.27
N ALA A 38 8.05 4.47 -1.63
CA ALA A 38 8.23 5.50 -0.61
C ALA A 38 8.90 4.95 0.66
N LEU A 39 8.52 3.74 1.10
CA LEU A 39 9.14 3.06 2.23
C LEU A 39 10.62 2.77 1.97
N GLU A 40 10.94 2.23 0.79
CA GLU A 40 12.33 1.95 0.41
C GLU A 40 13.17 3.23 0.30
N ALA A 41 12.61 4.31 -0.28
CA ALA A 41 13.28 5.60 -0.33
C ALA A 41 13.55 6.17 1.08
N ALA A 42 12.59 6.04 2.00
CA ALA A 42 12.75 6.48 3.38
C ALA A 42 13.81 5.66 4.13
N ARG A 43 13.85 4.34 3.92
CA ARG A 43 14.90 3.45 4.46
C ARG A 43 16.28 3.82 3.95
N LEU A 44 16.45 3.96 2.63
CA LEU A 44 17.70 4.40 2.01
C LEU A 44 18.15 5.77 2.54
N ALA A 45 17.23 6.71 2.75
CA ALA A 45 17.55 8.02 3.30
C ALA A 45 17.95 7.95 4.79
N GLN A 46 17.44 6.97 5.54
CA GLN A 46 17.85 6.73 6.92
C GLN A 46 19.24 6.09 6.97
N GLU A 47 19.48 5.07 6.14
CA GLU A 47 20.78 4.38 6.03
C GLU A 47 21.90 5.34 5.60
N LYS A 48 21.65 6.18 4.59
CA LYS A 48 22.60 7.24 4.18
C LYS A 48 22.93 8.18 5.33
N ARG A 49 21.93 8.69 6.04
CA ARG A 49 22.15 9.56 7.21
C ARG A 49 22.93 8.88 8.32
N ALA A 50 22.70 7.59 8.56
CA ALA A 50 23.47 6.81 9.52
C ALA A 50 24.93 6.67 9.09
N LEU A 51 25.18 6.33 7.82
CA LEU A 51 26.53 6.18 7.28
C LEU A 51 27.29 7.52 7.24
N ASP A 52 26.66 8.59 6.76
CA ASP A 52 27.23 9.96 6.75
C ASP A 52 27.54 10.45 8.18
N GLY A 53 26.79 9.99 9.19
CA GLY A 53 27.06 10.26 10.59
C GLY A 53 28.29 9.50 11.13
N HIS A 54 28.58 8.32 10.58
CA HIS A 54 29.74 7.51 10.95
C HIS A 54 31.03 7.91 10.21
N GLU A 55 30.96 8.49 9.01
CA GLU A 55 32.14 8.96 8.27
C GLU A 55 32.70 10.31 8.77
N ARG A 56 32.00 10.99 9.69
CA ARG A 56 32.38 12.33 10.19
C ARG A 56 33.10 12.33 11.55
N GLU A 57 33.47 11.17 12.09
CA GLU A 57 34.39 11.03 13.24
C GLU A 57 35.74 10.46 12.80
#